data_AF-F4XVV6-F1
#
_entry.id   AF-F4XVV6-F1
#
_cell.length_a   1.000
_cell.length_b   1.000
_cell.length_c   1.000
_cell.angle_alpha   90.00
_cell.angle_beta   90.00
_cell.angle_gamma   90.00
#
_symmetry.space_group_name_H-M   'P 1'
#
loop_
_entity.id
_entity.type
_entity.pdbx_description
1 polymer ?
#
loop_
_entity_poly.entity_id
_entity_poly.type
_entity_poly.pdbx_seq_one_letter_code
_entity_poly.pdbx_strand_id
1 'polypeptide(L)' 'MPQEIQELADKNYELLKQEPKHPSLKFKKIKSLWSVRVGRNYRALGSDEPEGVLWFWIGPNSKYDDILKQI' A
#
# COMPACT_ATOMS: atom_id res chain seq x y z
N MET A 1 -8.08 -1.32 -13.24
CA MET A 1 -6.64 -1.62 -12.97
C MET A 1 -6.29 -2.92 -13.70
N PRO A 2 -5.06 -3.11 -14.22
CA PRO A 2 -4.67 -4.38 -14.86
C PRO A 2 -4.82 -5.57 -13.91
N GLN A 3 -5.17 -6.73 -14.44
CA GLN A 3 -5.42 -7.94 -13.64
C GLN A 3 -4.18 -8.37 -12.83
N GLU A 4 -3.00 -8.35 -13.45
CA GLU A 4 -1.74 -8.71 -12.77
C GLU A 4 -1.46 -7.87 -11.52
N ILE A 5 -1.88 -6.59 -11.52
CA ILE A 5 -1.70 -5.71 -10.37
C ILE A 5 -2.72 -6.03 -9.27
N GLN A 6 -3.93 -6.45 -9.63
CA GLN A 6 -4.94 -6.92 -8.67
C GLN A 6 -4.43 -8.18 -7.96
N GLU A 7 -3.95 -9.17 -8.72
CA GLU A 7 -3.40 -10.42 -8.17
C GLU A 7 -2.19 -10.17 -7.26
N LEU A 8 -1.30 -9.24 -7.64
CA LEU A 8 -0.19 -8.81 -6.79
C LEU A 8 -0.66 -8.08 -5.51
N ALA A 9 -1.73 -7.30 -5.59
CA ALA A 9 -2.30 -6.63 -4.43
C ALA A 9 -2.87 -7.65 -3.45
N ASP A 10 -3.65 -8.62 -3.92
CA ASP A 10 -4.24 -9.68 -3.10
C ASP A 10 -3.15 -10.52 -2.43
N LYS A 11 -2.15 -10.96 -3.20
CA LYS A 11 -1.00 -11.72 -2.66
C LYS A 11 -0.26 -10.95 -1.57
N ASN A 12 0.01 -9.67 -1.80
CA ASN A 12 0.74 -8.86 -0.82
C ASN A 12 -0.14 -8.49 0.38
N TYR A 13 -1.46 -8.43 0.22
CA TYR A 13 -2.38 -8.25 1.32
C TYR A 13 -2.40 -9.47 2.24
N GLU A 14 -2.40 -10.68 1.68
CA GLU A 14 -2.24 -11.91 2.47
C GLU A 14 -0.88 -11.95 3.18
N LEU A 15 0.21 -11.59 2.49
CA LEU A 15 1.53 -11.50 3.11
C LEU A 15 1.57 -10.44 4.23
N LEU A 16 0.92 -9.30 4.03
CA LEU A 16 0.84 -8.24 5.03
C LEU A 16 0.13 -8.70 6.31
N LYS A 17 -0.96 -9.48 6.18
CA LYS A 17 -1.67 -10.04 7.34
C LYS A 17 -0.82 -11.02 8.14
N GLN A 18 0.02 -11.80 7.46
CA GLN A 18 0.85 -12.83 8.08
C GLN A 18 2.17 -12.28 8.64
N GLU A 19 2.85 -11.44 7.86
CA GLU A 19 4.16 -10.90 8.19
C GLU A 19 4.27 -9.41 7.79
N PRO A 20 3.71 -8.50 8.59
CA PRO A 20 3.72 -7.07 8.26
C PRO A 20 5.12 -6.46 8.11
N LYS A 21 6.13 -7.09 8.72
CA LYS A 21 7.53 -6.65 8.69
C LYS A 21 8.30 -7.19 7.47
N HIS A 22 7.66 -7.96 6.59
CA HIS A 22 8.34 -8.56 5.44
C HIS A 22 8.99 -7.47 4.55
N PRO A 23 10.31 -7.54 4.26
CA PRO A 23 11.04 -6.45 3.60
C PRO A 23 10.54 -6.07 2.19
N SER A 24 9.87 -6.99 1.49
CA SER A 24 9.30 -6.73 0.15
C SER A 24 8.12 -5.75 0.21
N LEU A 25 7.32 -5.79 1.29
CA LEU A 25 6.14 -4.97 1.47
C LEU A 25 6.50 -3.51 1.67
N LYS A 26 7.69 -3.22 2.22
CA LYS A 26 8.10 -1.86 2.63
C LYS A 26 6.97 -1.14 3.40
N PHE A 27 6.26 -1.90 4.23
CA PHE A 27 5.12 -1.41 4.98
C PHE A 27 5.61 -0.37 5.99
N LYS A 28 5.08 0.85 5.90
CA LYS A 28 5.50 1.96 6.75
C LYS A 28 4.42 3.02 6.89
N LYS A 29 4.50 3.78 7.98
CA LYS A 29 3.72 4.99 8.18
C LYS A 29 4.42 6.20 7.57
N ILE A 30 3.68 7.05 6.89
CA ILE A 30 4.12 8.29 6.25
C ILE A 30 3.12 9.37 6.67
N LYS A 31 3.55 10.27 7.56
CA LYS A 31 2.66 11.24 8.21
C LYS A 31 1.48 10.53 8.87
N SER A 32 0.25 10.81 8.43
CA SER A 32 -0.99 10.20 8.93
C SER A 32 -1.43 8.95 8.13
N LEU A 33 -0.69 8.53 7.10
CA LEU A 33 -1.08 7.43 6.22
C LEU A 33 -0.16 6.22 6.36
N TRP A 34 -0.70 5.04 6.12
CA TRP A 34 0.05 3.83 5.87
C TRP A 34 0.35 3.67 4.38
N SER A 35 1.53 3.15 4.05
CA SER A 35 1.93 2.80 2.70
C SER A 35 2.46 1.37 2.63
N VAL A 36 2.05 0.64 1.60
CA VAL A 36 2.56 -0.71 1.29
C VAL A 36 2.90 -0.84 -0.20
N ARG A 37 3.93 -1.63 -0.49
CA ARG A 37 4.36 -1.99 -1.84
C ARG A 37 3.52 -3.14 -2.38
N VAL A 38 2.85 -2.88 -3.49
CA VAL A 38 2.13 -3.88 -4.29
C VAL A 38 3.04 -4.48 -5.36
N GLY A 39 3.94 -3.66 -5.92
CA GLY A 39 4.90 -4.10 -6.92
C GLY A 39 6.01 -3.07 -7.10
N ARG A 40 6.88 -3.28 -8.09
CA ARG A 40 7.97 -2.34 -8.38
C ARG A 40 7.44 -0.92 -8.62
N ASN A 41 6.33 -0.82 -9.34
CA ASN A 41 5.77 0.44 -9.83
C ASN A 41 4.46 0.85 -9.15
N TYR A 42 3.95 0.07 -8.18
CA TYR A 42 2.65 0.31 -7.54
C TYR A 42 2.75 0.34 -6.02
N ARG A 43 1.91 1.17 -5.40
CA ARG A 43 1.75 1.34 -3.96
C ARG A 43 0.26 1.36 -3.62
N ALA A 44 -0.06 0.97 -2.39
CA ALA A 44 -1.36 1.25 -1.79
C ALA A 44 -1.19 2.17 -0.57
N LEU A 45 -2.22 2.97 -0.30
CA LEU A 45 -2.31 3.89 0.84
C LEU A 45 -3.54 3.55 1.67
N GLY A 46 -3.40 3.71 2.98
CA GLY A 46 -4.50 3.56 3.93
C GLY A 46 -4.41 4.52 5.10
N SER A 47 -5.52 4.72 5.79
CA SER A 47 -5.61 5.49 7.05
C SER A 47 -5.60 4.54 8.24
N ASP A 48 -5.19 5.04 9.40
CA ASP A 48 -5.49 4.37 10.66
C ASP A 48 -7.00 4.39 10.90
N GLU A 49 -7.57 3.23 11.22
CA GLU A 49 -8.93 3.05 11.70
C GLU A 49 -8.90 2.26 13.03
N PRO A 50 -9.95 2.32 13.86
CA PRO A 50 -9.99 1.60 15.13
C PRO A 50 -9.69 0.10 15.01
N GLU A 51 -10.06 -0.51 13.88
CA GLU A 51 -9.95 -1.94 13.61
C GLU A 51 -8.72 -2.30 12.76
N GLY A 52 -7.87 -1.33 12.41
CA GLY A 52 -6.66 -1.56 11.65
C GLY A 52 -6.38 -0.49 10.61
N VAL A 53 -6.19 -0.90 9.35
CA VAL A 53 -5.88 0.01 8.24
C VAL A 53 -6.98 -0.05 7.19
N LEU A 54 -7.62 1.07 6.91
CA LEU A 54 -8.55 1.20 5.79
C LEU A 54 -7.79 1.60 4.53
N TRP A 55 -7.67 0.66 3.60
CA TRP A 55 -7.05 0.90 2.29
C TRP A 55 -8.01 1.62 1.37
N PHE A 56 -7.69 2.86 1.00
CA PHE A 56 -8.56 3.70 0.17
C PHE A 56 -7.98 4.00 -1.22
N TRP A 57 -6.71 3.68 -1.46
CA TRP A 57 -6.06 3.98 -2.73
C TRP A 57 -5.00 2.96 -3.11
N ILE A 58 -4.92 2.66 -4.41
CA ILE A 58 -3.86 1.89 -5.04
C ILE A 58 -3.52 2.51 -6.40
N GLY A 59 -2.24 2.63 -6.71
CA GLY A 59 -1.83 3.23 -7.98
C GLY A 59 -0.33 3.30 -8.21
N PRO A 60 0.09 3.91 -9.34
CA PRO A 60 1.47 3.96 -9.75
C PRO A 60 2.30 4.88 -8.85
N ASN A 61 3.62 4.64 -8.79
CA ASN A 61 4.55 5.43 -7.98
C ASN A 61 4.45 6.94 -8.28
N SER A 62 4.25 7.35 -9.54
CA SER A 62 4.12 8.76 -9.90
C SER A 62 2.94 9.45 -9.22
N LYS A 63 1.77 8.80 -9.21
CA LYS A 63 0.58 9.32 -8.53
C LYS A 63 0.70 9.24 -7.02
N TYR A 64 1.36 8.22 -6.50
CA TYR A 64 1.71 8.14 -5.09
C TYR A 64 2.58 9.34 -4.67
N ASP A 65 3.62 9.68 -5.44
CA ASP A 65 4.48 10.83 -5.14
C ASP A 65 3.71 12.16 -5.19
N ASP A 66 2.75 12.30 -6.10
CA ASP A 66 1.88 13.48 -6.17
C ASP A 66 0.94 13.60 -4.96
N ILE A 67 0.40 12.49 -4.46
CA ILE A 67 -0.41 12.46 -3.23
C ILE A 67 0.46 12.85 -2.03
N LEU A 68 1.67 12.30 -1.93
CA LEU A 68 2.58 12.59 -0.82
C LEU A 68 3.01 14.06 -0.72
N LYS A 69 3.00 14.80 -1.84
CA LYS A 69 3.29 16.25 -1.85
C LYS A 69 2.16 17.10 -1.31
N GLN A 70 0.93 16.57 -1.26
CA GLN A 70 -0.28 17.30 -0.88
C GLN A 70 -0.67 17.12 0.59
N ILE A 71 -0.16 16.06 1.21
CA ILE A 71 -0.25 15.81 2.66
C ILE A 71 1.00 16.30 3.35
#